data_AF-A0A3M1SYU2-F1
#
_entry.id   AF-A0A3M1SYU2-F1
#
_cell.length_a   1.000
_cell.length_b   1.000
_cell.length_c   1.000
_cell.angle_alpha   90.00
_cell.angle_beta   90.00
_cell.angle_gamma   90.00
#
_symmetry.space_group_name_H-M   'P 1'
#
loop_
_entity.id
_entity.type
_entity.pdbx_description
1 polymer ?
#
loop_
_entity_poly.entity_id
_entity_poly.type
_entity_poly.pdbx_seq_one_letter_code
_entity_poly.pdbx_strand_id
1 'polypeptide(L)'
;MSEASGPRALPVVTAVEASVPPLAGAVGTEEELRTSNGVDGFRYSRLKMYLWILKLALGIPLLPLWPFLIAHEARDWSLARNYFGTMGYVLRTCYVHLRFGSVLRMLKYNVLLGPERVKERIAQRRGACTRCAKCCRQYDCIFLGQDPETKEHYCKVYQTNYWYYGTCGRYPLDQADIDAHACPGFSFRDESAAR
;
A
#
# COMPACT_ATOMS: atom_id res chain seq x y z
N MET A 1 -1.87 -38.97 24.32
CA MET A 1 -1.97 -39.09 22.84
C MET A 1 -2.28 -37.71 22.31
N SER A 2 -1.39 -37.16 21.49
CA SER A 2 -1.34 -35.74 21.11
C SER A 2 -2.35 -35.44 20.00
N GLU A 3 -3.24 -34.46 20.23
CA GLU A 3 -4.09 -33.89 19.19
C GLU A 3 -3.25 -33.03 18.24
N ALA A 4 -3.33 -33.34 16.95
CA ALA A 4 -2.69 -32.59 15.89
C ALA A 4 -3.50 -31.31 15.59
N SER A 5 -2.90 -30.15 15.82
CA SER A 5 -3.45 -28.85 15.43
C SER A 5 -3.32 -28.65 13.92
N GLY A 6 -4.43 -28.83 13.21
CA GLY A 6 -4.55 -28.48 11.79
C GLY A 6 -4.39 -26.98 11.53
N PRO A 7 -4.06 -26.57 10.29
CA PRO A 7 -3.89 -25.16 9.94
C PRO A 7 -5.22 -24.40 10.09
N ARG A 8 -5.25 -23.40 10.98
CA ARG A 8 -6.37 -22.45 11.11
C ARG A 8 -6.54 -21.69 9.80
N ALA A 9 -7.60 -22.00 9.06
CA ALA A 9 -8.07 -21.16 7.96
C ALA A 9 -8.36 -19.74 8.49
N LEU A 10 -7.83 -18.73 7.82
CA LEU A 10 -8.15 -17.33 8.12
C LEU A 10 -9.61 -17.06 7.73
N PRO A 11 -10.39 -16.37 8.58
CA PRO A 11 -11.80 -16.10 8.30
C PRO A 11 -11.94 -15.22 7.06
N VAL A 12 -12.74 -15.68 6.10
CA VAL A 12 -13.24 -14.88 4.98
C VAL A 12 -14.22 -13.87 5.56
N VAL A 13 -13.78 -12.62 5.71
CA VAL A 13 -14.64 -11.54 6.20
C VAL A 13 -15.57 -11.09 5.07
N THR A 14 -16.85 -11.42 5.20
CA THR A 14 -17.94 -10.87 4.40
C THR A 14 -18.01 -9.35 4.60
N ALA A 15 -18.10 -8.60 3.50
CA ALA A 15 -18.19 -7.15 3.50
C ALA A 15 -19.43 -6.68 4.28
N VAL A 16 -19.22 -6.18 5.49
CA VAL A 16 -20.22 -5.42 6.24
C VAL A 16 -20.03 -3.95 5.87
N GLU A 17 -21.08 -3.33 5.33
CA GLU A 17 -21.23 -1.88 5.22
C GLU A 17 -21.12 -1.27 6.62
N ALA A 18 -19.95 -0.74 6.94
CA ALA A 18 -19.72 0.01 8.17
C ALA A 18 -19.65 1.50 7.81
N SER A 19 -20.67 2.26 8.21
CA SER A 19 -20.60 3.70 8.36
C SER A 19 -19.53 4.03 9.40
N VAL A 20 -18.37 4.51 8.94
CA VAL A 20 -17.23 4.87 9.79
C VAL A 20 -17.55 6.19 10.49
N PRO A 21 -17.64 6.26 11.84
CA PRO A 21 -17.75 7.52 12.55
C PRO A 21 -16.44 8.32 12.38
N PRO A 22 -16.50 9.67 12.39
CA PRO A 22 -15.31 10.50 12.28
C PRO A 22 -14.38 10.23 13.47
N LEU A 23 -13.10 9.95 13.19
CA LEU A 23 -12.06 9.82 14.21
C LEU A 23 -11.89 11.15 14.94
N ALA A 24 -12.50 11.27 16.11
CA ALA A 24 -12.15 12.26 17.11
C ALA A 24 -10.86 11.81 17.80
N GLY A 25 -9.74 12.51 17.57
CA GLY A 25 -8.54 12.27 18.39
C GLY A 25 -7.16 12.51 17.79
N ALA A 26 -7.00 13.28 16.71
CA ALA A 26 -5.65 13.69 16.28
C ALA A 26 -5.62 15.19 15.97
N VAL A 27 -5.56 16.01 17.02
CA VAL A 27 -5.20 17.44 16.91
C VAL A 27 -3.68 17.52 16.78
N GLY A 28 -3.16 17.05 15.64
CA GLY A 28 -1.86 17.49 15.14
C GLY A 28 -2.04 18.86 14.50
N THR A 29 -1.01 19.70 14.52
CA THR A 29 -1.04 20.94 13.75
C THR A 29 -1.36 20.63 12.28
N GLU A 30 -2.11 21.49 11.57
CA GLU A 30 -2.42 21.31 10.14
C GLU A 30 -1.17 21.07 9.26
N GLU A 31 0.01 21.45 9.76
CA GLU A 31 1.31 21.29 9.14
C GLU A 31 1.94 19.89 9.38
N GLU A 32 1.72 19.27 10.54
CA GLU A 32 2.09 17.86 10.81
C GLU A 32 1.19 16.87 10.05
N LEU A 33 -0.09 17.21 9.89
CA LEU A 33 -1.02 16.41 9.07
C LEU A 33 -0.71 16.48 7.56
N ARG A 34 0.14 17.43 7.13
CA ARG A 34 0.49 17.67 5.71
C ARG A 34 1.61 16.77 5.17
N THR A 35 2.41 16.11 6.00
CA THR A 35 3.65 15.45 5.54
C THR A 35 3.66 13.94 5.77
N SER A 36 2.59 13.23 5.42
CA SER A 36 2.66 11.76 5.25
C SER A 36 3.67 11.30 4.17
N ASN A 37 4.29 12.25 3.48
CA ASN A 37 5.21 12.05 2.34
C ASN A 37 6.69 12.11 2.72
N GLY A 38 7.01 12.54 3.94
CA GLY A 38 8.37 12.59 4.43
C GLY A 38 8.80 11.22 4.92
N VAL A 39 9.29 10.36 4.04
CA VAL A 39 10.40 9.50 4.48
C VAL A 39 11.59 10.43 4.48
N ASP A 40 12.12 10.78 5.65
CA ASP A 40 13.27 11.68 5.76
C ASP A 40 14.39 11.21 4.80
N GLY A 41 14.80 12.11 3.90
CA GLY A 41 15.85 11.82 2.91
C GLY A 41 15.43 11.06 1.66
N PHE A 42 14.14 10.77 1.44
CA PHE A 42 13.70 10.16 0.19
C PHE A 42 13.74 11.15 -0.97
N ARG A 43 14.78 11.05 -1.80
CA ARG A 43 14.91 11.77 -3.07
C ARG A 43 14.45 10.88 -4.22
N TYR A 44 13.33 11.26 -4.84
CA TYR A 44 12.88 10.61 -6.06
C TYR A 44 13.92 10.77 -7.17
N SER A 45 14.46 9.66 -7.65
CA SER A 45 15.42 9.61 -8.75
C SER A 45 14.96 8.58 -9.77
N ARG A 46 14.99 8.97 -11.07
CA ARG A 46 14.70 8.04 -12.17
C ARG A 46 15.62 6.82 -12.12
N LEU A 47 16.89 7.00 -11.79
CA LEU A 47 17.85 5.91 -11.69
C LEU A 47 17.44 4.92 -10.60
N LYS A 48 17.13 5.40 -9.39
CA LYS A 48 16.69 4.53 -8.28
C LYS A 48 15.41 3.77 -8.63
N MET A 49 14.49 4.44 -9.33
CA MET A 49 13.27 3.82 -9.81
C MET A 49 13.53 2.75 -10.88
N TYR A 50 14.40 3.01 -11.86
CA TYR A 50 14.77 2.00 -12.85
C TYR A 50 15.47 0.81 -12.21
N LEU A 51 16.37 1.05 -11.26
CA LEU A 51 17.00 -0.01 -10.46
C LEU A 51 15.96 -0.82 -9.67
N TRP A 52 14.93 -0.15 -9.13
CA TRP A 52 13.84 -0.83 -8.43
C TRP A 52 12.99 -1.69 -9.37
N ILE A 53 12.64 -1.18 -10.56
CA ILE A 53 11.92 -1.94 -11.60
C ILE A 53 12.78 -3.13 -12.06
N LEU A 54 14.07 -2.92 -12.31
CA LEU A 54 14.99 -3.98 -12.69
C LEU A 54 15.09 -5.05 -11.59
N LYS A 55 15.19 -4.65 -10.33
CA LYS A 55 15.17 -5.58 -9.18
C LYS A 55 13.90 -6.41 -9.16
N LEU A 56 12.74 -5.81 -9.42
CA LEU A 56 11.48 -6.56 -9.52
C LEU A 56 11.48 -7.51 -10.72
N ALA A 57 11.93 -7.06 -11.89
CA ALA A 57 11.99 -7.87 -13.10
C ALA A 57 12.93 -9.08 -12.95
N LEU A 58 14.12 -8.87 -12.39
CA LEU A 58 15.06 -9.94 -12.02
C LEU A 58 14.54 -10.83 -10.88
N GLY A 59 13.63 -10.31 -10.06
CA GLY A 59 12.93 -11.08 -9.05
C GLY A 59 11.91 -12.06 -9.63
N ILE A 60 11.38 -11.84 -10.83
CA ILE A 60 10.33 -12.69 -11.43
C ILE A 60 10.82 -14.14 -11.64
N PRO A 61 12.01 -14.40 -12.22
CA PRO A 61 12.56 -15.76 -12.28
C PRO A 61 12.75 -16.40 -10.90
N LEU A 62 12.94 -15.58 -9.86
CA LEU A 62 13.09 -15.99 -8.47
C LEU A 62 11.76 -15.97 -7.71
N LEU A 63 10.62 -16.14 -8.41
CA LEU A 63 9.30 -16.20 -7.79
C LEU A 63 9.24 -17.19 -6.61
N PRO A 64 9.85 -18.39 -6.69
CA PRO A 64 9.91 -19.30 -5.53
C PRO A 64 10.60 -18.72 -4.29
N LEU A 65 11.41 -17.66 -4.42
CA LEU A 65 12.06 -17.01 -3.29
C LEU A 65 11.30 -15.78 -2.76
N TRP A 66 10.19 -15.38 -3.39
CA TRP A 66 9.43 -14.19 -3.00
C TRP A 66 8.90 -14.22 -1.57
N PRO A 67 8.40 -15.34 -1.02
CA PRO A 67 7.97 -15.38 0.39
C PRO A 67 9.07 -14.92 1.36
N PHE A 68 10.35 -15.23 1.07
CA PHE A 68 11.47 -14.77 1.88
C PHE A 68 11.75 -13.28 1.70
N LEU A 69 11.70 -12.76 0.46
CA LEU A 69 11.87 -11.33 0.19
C LEU A 69 10.77 -10.49 0.83
N ILE A 70 9.53 -10.96 0.77
CA ILE A 70 8.36 -10.31 1.38
C ILE A 70 8.46 -10.39 2.90
N ALA A 71 8.83 -11.53 3.47
CA ALA A 71 9.05 -11.68 4.91
C ALA A 71 10.12 -10.71 5.41
N HIS A 72 11.22 -10.56 4.67
CA HIS A 72 12.29 -9.62 4.99
C HIS A 72 11.80 -8.16 4.94
N GLU A 73 11.13 -7.75 3.85
CA GLU A 73 10.62 -6.38 3.70
C GLU A 73 9.56 -6.04 4.75
N ALA A 74 8.66 -6.98 5.05
CA ALA A 74 7.62 -6.85 6.08
C ALA A 74 8.15 -7.00 7.51
N ARG A 75 9.42 -7.40 7.69
CA ARG A 75 10.02 -7.82 8.96
C ARG A 75 9.19 -8.87 9.70
N ASP A 76 8.57 -9.78 8.95
CA ASP A 76 7.68 -10.81 9.46
C ASP A 76 8.01 -12.19 8.87
N TRP A 77 8.84 -12.94 9.59
CA TRP A 77 9.26 -14.29 9.20
C TRP A 77 8.15 -15.33 9.28
N SER A 78 6.99 -15.02 9.85
CA SER A 78 5.83 -15.93 9.79
C SER A 78 5.36 -16.16 8.35
N LEU A 79 5.55 -15.18 7.47
CA LEU A 79 5.25 -15.28 6.04
C LEU A 79 6.15 -16.32 5.34
N ALA A 80 7.43 -16.39 5.69
CA ALA A 80 8.32 -17.40 5.13
C ALA A 80 8.01 -18.81 5.66
N ARG A 81 7.63 -18.93 6.95
CA ARG A 81 7.26 -20.21 7.56
C ARG A 81 6.01 -20.82 6.92
N ASN A 82 5.03 -19.99 6.55
CA ASN A 82 3.85 -20.43 5.81
C ASN A 82 4.05 -20.31 4.29
N TYR A 83 5.16 -20.88 3.78
CA TYR A 83 5.62 -20.68 2.40
C TYR A 83 4.52 -20.86 1.35
N PHE A 84 3.82 -22.00 1.35
CA PHE A 84 2.81 -22.29 0.32
C PHE A 84 1.58 -21.39 0.44
N GLY A 85 1.14 -21.08 1.67
CA GLY A 85 0.07 -20.13 1.90
C GLY A 85 0.45 -18.75 1.37
N THR A 86 1.63 -18.26 1.75
CA THR A 86 2.17 -16.98 1.28
C THR A 86 2.36 -16.95 -0.23
N MET A 87 2.79 -18.04 -0.84
CA MET A 87 2.88 -18.14 -2.31
C MET A 87 1.50 -17.99 -2.97
N GLY A 88 0.47 -18.66 -2.44
CA GLY A 88 -0.91 -18.50 -2.90
C GLY A 88 -1.39 -17.05 -2.78
N TYR A 89 -1.10 -16.40 -1.65
CA TYR A 89 -1.38 -14.96 -1.48
C TYR A 89 -0.65 -14.10 -2.50
N VAL A 90 0.64 -14.33 -2.73
CA VAL A 90 1.43 -13.58 -3.72
C VAL A 90 0.80 -13.66 -5.10
N LEU A 91 0.46 -14.86 -5.56
CA LEU A 91 -0.15 -15.05 -6.88
C LEU A 91 -1.52 -14.37 -6.97
N ARG A 92 -2.33 -14.45 -5.91
CA ARG A 92 -3.62 -13.76 -5.82
C ARG A 92 -3.46 -12.25 -5.86
N THR A 93 -2.55 -11.70 -5.05
CA THR A 93 -2.21 -10.27 -5.03
C THR A 93 -1.75 -9.82 -6.41
N CYS A 94 -0.85 -10.56 -7.07
CA CYS A 94 -0.43 -10.26 -8.45
C CYS A 94 -1.62 -10.21 -9.41
N TYR A 95 -2.52 -11.20 -9.36
CA TYR A 95 -3.73 -11.23 -10.18
C TYR A 95 -4.63 -10.01 -9.91
N VAL A 96 -4.88 -9.67 -8.65
CA VAL A 96 -5.70 -8.53 -8.24
C VAL A 96 -5.09 -7.21 -8.73
N HIS A 97 -3.77 -7.02 -8.57
CA HIS A 97 -3.08 -5.82 -9.06
C HIS A 97 -3.12 -5.68 -10.58
N LEU A 98 -3.11 -6.80 -11.33
CA LEU A 98 -3.32 -6.79 -12.77
C LEU A 98 -4.77 -6.45 -13.11
N ARG A 99 -5.75 -7.09 -12.45
CA ARG A 99 -7.19 -6.93 -12.69
C ARG A 99 -7.71 -5.52 -12.41
N PHE A 100 -7.19 -4.85 -11.39
CA PHE A 100 -7.55 -3.48 -11.03
C PHE A 100 -6.63 -2.43 -11.66
N GLY A 101 -5.75 -2.82 -12.59
CA GLY A 101 -4.91 -1.89 -13.35
C GLY A 101 -3.81 -1.20 -12.52
N SER A 102 -3.55 -1.68 -11.31
CA SER A 102 -2.52 -1.13 -10.41
C SER A 102 -1.11 -1.21 -11.04
N VAL A 103 -0.84 -2.28 -11.78
CA VAL A 103 0.43 -2.45 -12.53
C VAL A 103 0.53 -1.42 -13.66
N LEU A 104 -0.53 -1.24 -14.46
CA LEU A 104 -0.56 -0.23 -15.54
C LEU A 104 -0.40 1.18 -14.98
N ARG A 105 -1.05 1.44 -13.86
CA ARG A 105 -0.94 2.70 -13.12
C ARG A 105 0.49 2.93 -12.64
N MET A 106 1.12 1.92 -12.06
CA MET A 106 2.53 1.99 -11.66
C MET A 106 3.44 2.24 -12.87
N LEU A 107 3.22 1.58 -14.00
CA LEU A 107 3.98 1.82 -15.22
C LEU A 107 3.78 3.24 -15.74
N LYS A 108 2.53 3.71 -15.79
CA LYS A 108 2.16 5.07 -16.18
C LYS A 108 2.87 6.10 -15.32
N TYR A 109 2.80 5.99 -14.00
CA TYR A 109 3.34 7.02 -13.10
C TYR A 109 4.82 6.88 -12.78
N ASN A 110 5.38 5.67 -12.87
CA ASN A 110 6.81 5.45 -12.63
C ASN A 110 7.58 5.67 -13.93
N VAL A 111 7.20 5.00 -15.01
CA VAL A 111 8.01 4.97 -16.24
C VAL A 111 7.60 6.08 -17.22
N LEU A 112 6.31 6.27 -17.46
CA LEU A 112 5.84 7.20 -18.51
C LEU A 112 5.78 8.65 -18.03
N LEU A 113 5.18 8.91 -16.86
CA LEU A 113 5.20 10.22 -16.24
C LEU A 113 6.53 10.40 -15.52
N GLY A 114 7.21 11.48 -15.84
CA GLY A 114 8.45 11.85 -15.18
C GLY A 114 8.26 12.10 -13.66
N PRO A 115 9.35 12.01 -12.89
CA PRO A 115 9.37 12.24 -11.45
C PRO A 115 8.73 13.58 -11.04
N GLU A 116 8.96 14.63 -11.83
CA GLU A 116 8.50 15.97 -11.53
C GLU A 116 6.98 16.09 -11.59
N ARG A 117 6.32 15.44 -12.57
CA ARG A 117 4.85 15.40 -12.61
C ARG A 117 4.27 14.64 -11.42
N VAL A 118 4.91 13.54 -11.00
CA VAL A 118 4.45 12.80 -9.81
C VAL A 118 4.57 13.69 -8.57
N LYS A 119 5.67 14.41 -8.41
CA LYS A 119 5.86 15.36 -7.30
C LYS A 119 4.81 16.48 -7.33
N GLU A 120 4.55 17.06 -8.49
CA GLU A 120 3.54 18.11 -8.68
C GLU A 120 2.15 17.62 -8.24
N ARG A 121 1.76 16.41 -8.64
CA ARG A 121 0.48 15.81 -8.23
C ARG A 121 0.42 15.52 -6.73
N ILE A 122 1.51 15.00 -6.16
CA ILE A 122 1.63 14.79 -4.72
C ILE A 122 1.58 16.12 -3.94
N ALA A 123 2.10 17.21 -4.50
CA ALA A 123 2.05 18.53 -3.88
C ALA A 123 0.63 19.14 -3.88
N GLN A 124 -0.24 18.73 -4.80
CA GLN A 124 -1.65 19.15 -4.84
C GLN A 124 -2.53 18.39 -3.84
N ARG A 125 -2.10 17.21 -3.41
CA ARG A 125 -2.77 16.37 -2.41
C ARG A 125 -2.74 17.03 -1.03
N ARG A 126 -3.84 16.88 -0.29
CA ARG A 126 -3.94 17.19 1.15
C ARG A 126 -4.25 15.92 1.94
N GLY A 127 -3.84 15.91 3.22
CA GLY A 127 -4.10 14.82 4.15
C GLY A 127 -3.05 13.71 4.16
N ALA A 128 -3.42 12.59 4.79
CA ALA A 128 -2.54 11.48 5.12
C ALA A 128 -3.28 10.14 5.13
N CYS A 129 -2.54 9.03 5.05
CA CYS A 129 -3.12 7.70 5.21
C CYS A 129 -3.67 7.54 6.63
N THR A 130 -4.99 7.42 6.76
CA THR A 130 -5.70 7.23 8.05
C THR A 130 -5.78 5.77 8.49
N ARG A 131 -5.06 4.86 7.81
CA ARG A 131 -5.09 3.41 8.09
C ARG A 131 -6.51 2.79 8.04
N CYS A 132 -7.41 3.36 7.25
CA CYS A 132 -8.77 2.83 7.06
C CYS A 132 -8.85 1.48 6.31
N ALA A 133 -7.73 0.98 5.79
CA ALA A 133 -7.58 -0.29 5.06
C ALA A 133 -8.40 -0.46 3.75
N LYS A 134 -9.20 0.52 3.32
CA LYS A 134 -10.05 0.39 2.11
C LYS A 134 -9.25 0.04 0.85
N CYS A 135 -8.22 0.82 0.52
CA CYS A 135 -7.35 0.53 -0.61
C CYS A 135 -6.55 -0.77 -0.42
N CYS A 136 -6.06 -1.05 0.79
CA CYS A 136 -5.32 -2.27 1.09
C CYS A 136 -6.16 -3.54 0.87
N ARG A 137 -7.43 -3.54 1.31
CA ARG A 137 -8.34 -4.68 1.15
C ARG A 137 -8.72 -4.90 -0.31
N GLN A 138 -8.93 -3.83 -1.08
CA GLN A 138 -9.22 -3.95 -2.50
C GLN A 138 -8.10 -4.62 -3.29
N TYR A 139 -6.85 -4.38 -2.89
CA TYR A 139 -5.67 -5.01 -3.52
C TYR A 139 -5.26 -6.34 -2.87
N ASP A 140 -6.02 -6.86 -1.90
CA ASP A 140 -5.66 -8.04 -1.11
C ASP A 140 -4.20 -7.95 -0.61
N CYS A 141 -3.87 -6.80 -0.02
CA CYS A 141 -2.49 -6.43 0.29
C CYS A 141 -1.88 -7.34 1.37
N ILE A 142 -0.82 -8.06 1.01
CA ILE A 142 -0.08 -8.95 1.91
C ILE A 142 0.58 -8.23 3.10
N PHE A 143 0.80 -6.92 3.00
CA PHE A 143 1.41 -6.11 4.06
C PHE A 143 0.40 -5.49 5.01
N LEU A 144 -0.90 -5.73 4.80
CA LEU A 144 -1.94 -5.28 5.73
C LEU A 144 -1.86 -6.10 7.01
N GLY A 145 -1.50 -5.44 8.11
CA GLY A 145 -1.59 -5.98 9.46
C GLY A 145 -2.85 -5.48 10.16
N GLN A 146 -3.25 -6.22 11.19
CA GLN A 146 -4.26 -5.78 12.15
C GLN A 146 -3.72 -6.06 13.54
N ASP A 147 -3.84 -5.07 14.42
CA ASP A 147 -3.50 -5.22 15.83
C ASP A 147 -4.52 -6.17 16.50
N PRO A 148 -4.07 -7.20 17.23
CA PRO A 148 -4.97 -8.17 17.82
C PRO A 148 -5.83 -7.59 18.96
N GLU A 149 -5.36 -6.55 19.64
CA GLU A 149 -6.02 -5.92 20.78
C GLU A 149 -6.93 -4.78 20.33
N THR A 150 -6.37 -3.79 19.63
CA THR A 150 -7.12 -2.57 19.25
C THR A 150 -7.99 -2.76 18.01
N LYS A 151 -7.74 -3.84 17.23
CA LYS A 151 -8.33 -4.09 15.91
C LYS A 151 -8.00 -3.02 14.87
N GLU A 152 -7.08 -2.11 15.16
CA GLU A 152 -6.62 -1.10 14.22
C GLU A 152 -5.77 -1.75 13.12
N HIS A 153 -5.89 -1.22 11.91
CA HIS A 153 -5.08 -1.70 10.80
C HIS A 153 -3.75 -0.95 10.75
N TYR A 154 -2.71 -1.61 10.26
CA TYR A 154 -1.42 -0.98 10.00
C TYR A 154 -0.77 -1.56 8.74
N CYS A 155 0.23 -0.86 8.21
CA CYS A 155 0.98 -1.30 7.04
C CYS A 155 2.39 -1.74 7.49
N LYS A 156 2.72 -3.02 7.30
CA LYS A 156 4.02 -3.59 7.71
C LYS A 156 5.22 -2.95 7.00
N VAL A 157 4.98 -2.33 5.84
CA VAL A 157 6.01 -1.70 5.01
C VAL A 157 5.86 -0.17 4.98
N TYR A 158 5.09 0.43 5.88
CA TYR A 158 4.90 1.89 5.89
C TYR A 158 6.24 2.63 5.93
N GLN A 159 6.37 3.68 5.11
CA GLN A 159 7.60 4.48 4.98
C GLN A 159 8.88 3.71 4.57
N THR A 160 8.76 2.48 4.07
CA THR A 160 9.88 1.76 3.45
C THR A 160 10.09 2.17 1.99
N ASN A 161 11.23 1.76 1.41
CA ASN A 161 11.47 1.88 -0.02
C ASN A 161 10.41 1.13 -0.84
N TYR A 162 9.98 -0.05 -0.39
CA TYR A 162 8.93 -0.80 -1.07
C TYR A 162 7.62 -0.02 -1.11
N TRP A 163 7.21 0.57 0.01
CA TRP A 163 6.00 1.38 0.08
C TRP A 163 6.07 2.60 -0.82
N TYR A 164 7.20 3.31 -0.83
CA TYR A 164 7.36 4.53 -1.64
C TYR A 164 7.42 4.23 -3.15
N TYR A 165 8.26 3.27 -3.57
CA TYR A 165 8.42 2.96 -4.99
C TYR A 165 7.25 2.15 -5.55
N GLY A 166 6.55 1.41 -4.69
CA GLY A 166 5.30 0.74 -4.99
C GLY A 166 4.13 1.71 -5.18
N THR A 167 2.93 1.14 -5.14
CA THR A 167 1.68 1.86 -5.42
C THR A 167 1.19 2.70 -4.24
N CYS A 168 1.60 2.36 -3.02
CA CYS A 168 1.02 2.89 -1.80
C CYS A 168 1.55 4.29 -1.40
N GLY A 169 2.87 4.52 -1.44
CA GLY A 169 3.45 5.77 -0.94
C GLY A 169 3.16 7.00 -1.80
N ARG A 170 2.79 6.76 -3.05
CA ARG A 170 2.41 7.82 -3.99
C ARG A 170 0.91 8.03 -4.05
N TYR A 171 0.13 7.09 -3.54
CA TYR A 171 -1.30 7.18 -3.52
C TYR A 171 -1.78 8.28 -2.56
N PRO A 172 -2.83 9.05 -2.92
CA PRO A 172 -3.43 9.20 -4.25
C PRO A 172 -2.66 10.18 -5.14
N LEU A 173 -2.82 10.06 -6.45
CA LEU A 173 -2.25 10.96 -7.48
C LEU A 173 -3.32 11.80 -8.19
N ASP A 174 -4.58 11.39 -8.11
CA ASP A 174 -5.74 12.08 -8.68
C ASP A 174 -7.00 11.82 -7.85
N GLN A 175 -8.07 12.58 -8.08
CA GLN A 175 -9.34 12.41 -7.35
C GLN A 175 -9.97 11.04 -7.62
N ALA A 176 -9.82 10.50 -8.84
CA ALA A 176 -10.35 9.20 -9.20
C ALA A 176 -9.79 8.07 -8.31
N ASP A 177 -8.56 8.18 -7.82
CA ASP A 177 -8.01 7.28 -6.80
C ASP A 177 -8.82 7.27 -5.51
N ILE A 178 -9.10 8.47 -5.00
CA ILE A 178 -9.82 8.66 -3.74
C ILE A 178 -11.22 8.06 -3.89
N ASP A 179 -11.88 8.34 -5.01
CA ASP A 179 -13.22 7.89 -5.32
C ASP A 179 -13.27 6.36 -5.47
N ALA A 180 -12.30 5.76 -6.18
CA ALA A 180 -12.21 4.32 -6.40
C ALA A 180 -12.12 3.50 -5.10
N HIS A 181 -11.62 4.11 -4.03
CA HIS A 181 -11.45 3.46 -2.72
C HIS A 181 -12.27 4.10 -1.60
N ALA A 182 -13.09 5.12 -1.90
CA ALA A 182 -13.76 5.97 -0.92
C ALA A 182 -12.84 6.37 0.25
N CYS A 183 -11.62 6.80 -0.06
CA CYS A 183 -10.57 7.03 0.94
C CYS A 183 -10.86 8.30 1.76
N PRO A 184 -11.02 8.21 3.10
CA PRO A 184 -11.36 9.38 3.92
C PRO A 184 -10.15 10.24 4.31
N GLY A 185 -8.93 9.78 4.02
CA GLY A 185 -7.69 10.40 4.51
C GLY A 185 -7.10 11.47 3.59
N PHE A 186 -7.59 11.57 2.36
CA PHE A 186 -7.00 12.44 1.34
C PHE A 186 -8.06 13.27 0.62
N SER A 187 -7.63 14.42 0.10
CA SER A 187 -8.43 15.27 -0.79
C SER A 187 -7.51 16.04 -1.75
N PHE A 188 -8.06 16.47 -2.89
CA PHE A 188 -7.41 17.43 -3.78
C PHE A 188 -8.04 18.81 -3.64
N ARG A 189 -7.30 19.88 -3.96
CA ARG A 189 -7.88 21.21 -4.07
C ARG A 189 -8.84 21.24 -5.24
N ASP A 190 -10.06 21.70 -5.04
CA ASP A 190 -10.97 22.01 -6.14
C ASP A 190 -10.36 23.10 -7.02
N GLU A 191 -10.08 22.77 -8.28
CA GLU A 191 -9.60 23.76 -9.27
C GLU A 191 -10.66 24.84 -9.55
N SER A 192 -11.93 24.55 -9.26
CA SER A 192 -13.06 25.49 -9.39
C SER A 192 -13.09 26.59 -8.32
N ALA A 193 -12.42 26.41 -7.18
CA ALA A 193 -12.33 27.42 -6.13
C ALA A 193 -11.22 28.47 -6.39
N ALA A 194 -10.43 28.28 -7.45
CA ALA A 194 -9.30 29.15 -7.81
C ALA A 194 -9.54 29.95 -9.11
N ARG A 195 -10.73 29.86 -9.71
CA ARG A 195 -11.19 30.70 -10.82
C ARG A 195 -12.25 31.67 -10.33
#